data_AF-A0A2G2AKQ1-F1
#
_entry.id   AF-A0A2G2AKQ1-F1
#
_cell.length_a   1.000
_cell.length_b   1.000
_cell.length_c   1.000
_cell.angle_alpha   90.00
_cell.angle_beta   90.00
_cell.angle_gamma   90.00
#
_symmetry.space_group_name_H-M   'P 1'
#
loop_
_entity.id
_entity.type
_entity.pdbx_description
1 polymer ?
#
loop_
_entity_poly.entity_id
_entity_poly.type
_entity_poly.pdbx_seq_one_letter_code
_entity_poly.pdbx_strand_id
1 'polypeptide(L)'
;MKTYTLALEELSILVDSFLEEFSYGVVILKGDLAAGKTTLVQEIVKKLGISDDVTSPTFSLQQCYGERVYHYDMYNHGLEHFLSLGMLEELEKDGYHFVEW
;
A
#
# COMPACT_ATOMS: atom_id res chain seq x y z
N MET A 1 -15.69 -6.73 11.14
CA MET A 1 -15.35 -5.56 10.31
C MET A 1 -15.12 -4.39 11.25
N LYS A 2 -13.89 -3.84 11.28
CA LYS A 2 -13.59 -2.62 12.04
C LYS A 2 -13.81 -1.43 11.13
N THR A 3 -14.39 -0.36 11.68
CA THR A 3 -14.65 0.88 10.94
C THR A 3 -14.10 2.03 11.77
N TYR A 4 -13.41 2.95 11.10
CA TYR A 4 -12.82 4.13 11.72
C TYR A 4 -13.42 5.37 11.07
N THR A 5 -13.61 6.43 11.86
CA THR A 5 -13.97 7.76 11.37
C THR A 5 -13.00 8.71 12.04
N LEU A 6 -12.06 9.23 11.25
CA LEU A 6 -10.86 9.94 11.72
C LEU A 6 -10.64 11.17 10.85
N ALA A 7 -10.10 12.22 11.45
CA ALA A 7 -9.46 13.30 10.72
C ALA A 7 -8.10 12.84 10.17
N LEU A 8 -7.52 13.60 9.25
CA LEU A 8 -6.23 13.25 8.62
C LEU A 8 -5.10 13.19 9.66
N GLU A 9 -5.13 14.08 10.65
CA GLU A 9 -4.16 14.15 11.75
C GLU A 9 -4.25 12.93 12.67
N GLU A 10 -5.38 12.23 12.66
CA GLU A 10 -5.66 11.05 13.48
C GLU A 10 -5.37 9.74 12.74
N LEU A 11 -4.93 9.80 11.47
CA LEU A 11 -4.68 8.61 10.63
C LEU A 11 -3.69 7.62 11.28
N SER A 12 -2.77 8.13 12.10
CA SER A 12 -1.83 7.31 12.87
C SER A 12 -2.52 6.26 13.77
N ILE A 13 -3.73 6.52 14.27
CA ILE A 13 -4.51 5.57 15.08
C ILE A 13 -4.86 4.33 14.26
N LEU A 14 -5.29 4.52 13.01
CA LEU A 14 -5.59 3.42 12.10
C LEU A 14 -4.31 2.64 11.77
N VAL A 15 -3.22 3.35 11.48
CA VAL A 15 -1.94 2.71 11.13
C VAL A 15 -1.38 1.89 12.28
N ASP A 16 -1.41 2.41 13.51
CA ASP A 16 -0.92 1.69 14.68
C ASP A 16 -1.75 0.41 14.92
N SER A 17 -3.08 0.50 14.87
CA SER A 17 -3.96 -0.67 14.97
C SER A 17 -3.72 -1.68 13.84
N PHE A 18 -3.44 -1.20 12.62
CA PHE A 18 -3.12 -2.08 11.48
C PHE A 18 -1.80 -2.83 11.71
N LEU A 19 -0.73 -2.14 12.12
CA LEU A 19 0.59 -2.74 12.32
C LEU A 19 0.66 -3.68 13.52
N GLU A 20 -0.20 -3.49 14.53
CA GLU A 20 -0.35 -4.44 15.65
C GLU A 20 -0.95 -5.79 15.21
N GLU A 21 -1.83 -5.76 14.20
CA GLU A 21 -2.60 -6.93 13.75
C GLU A 21 -2.01 -7.57 12.48
N PHE A 22 -1.26 -6.80 11.70
CA PHE A 22 -0.76 -7.20 10.39
C PHE A 22 0.74 -6.95 10.28
N SER A 23 1.51 -8.03 10.20
CA SER A 23 2.98 -7.97 10.18
C SER A 23 3.59 -8.08 8.78
N TYR A 24 2.91 -8.72 7.83
CA TYR A 24 3.32 -8.89 6.43
C TYR A 24 2.16 -9.50 5.61
N GLY A 25 2.24 -9.39 4.30
CA GLY A 25 1.32 -9.95 3.33
C GLY A 25 0.73 -8.90 2.38
N VAL A 26 -0.38 -9.26 1.72
CA VAL A 26 -1.05 -8.42 0.72
C VAL A 26 -2.25 -7.68 1.29
N VAL A 27 -2.29 -6.37 1.05
CA VAL A 27 -3.36 -5.44 1.43
C VAL A 27 -3.90 -4.78 0.17
N ILE A 28 -5.19 -5.01 -0.08
CA ILE A 28 -5.90 -4.36 -1.18
C ILE A 28 -6.51 -3.05 -0.70
N LEU A 29 -6.06 -1.94 -1.26
CA LEU A 29 -6.57 -0.60 -0.98
C LEU A 29 -7.60 -0.24 -2.06
N LYS A 30 -8.88 -0.31 -1.71
CA LYS A 30 -9.98 -0.02 -2.63
C LYS A 30 -10.66 1.29 -2.26
N GLY A 31 -10.79 2.18 -3.24
CA GLY A 31 -11.52 3.44 -3.09
C GLY A 31 -11.47 4.24 -4.38
N ASP A 32 -12.28 5.30 -4.47
CA ASP A 32 -12.29 6.14 -5.68
C ASP A 32 -10.92 6.82 -5.92
N LEU A 33 -10.75 7.37 -7.12
CA LEU A 33 -9.60 8.23 -7.41
C LEU A 33 -9.58 9.40 -6.41
N ALA A 34 -8.39 9.71 -5.86
CA ALA A 34 -8.21 10.71 -4.81
C ALA A 34 -8.89 10.39 -3.46
N ALA A 35 -9.25 9.13 -3.18
CA ALA A 35 -9.77 8.71 -1.87
C ALA A 35 -8.72 8.66 -0.73
N GLY A 36 -7.44 8.95 -1.02
CA GLY A 36 -6.36 8.97 -0.02
C GLY A 36 -5.63 7.63 0.19
N LYS A 37 -5.74 6.70 -0.76
CA LYS A 37 -5.04 5.38 -0.72
C LYS A 37 -3.53 5.53 -0.56
N THR A 38 -2.87 6.30 -1.43
CA THR A 38 -1.43 6.59 -1.33
C THR A 38 -1.07 7.29 -0.02
N THR A 39 -1.95 8.16 0.50
CA THR A 39 -1.74 8.85 1.79
C THR A 39 -1.73 7.87 2.96
N LEU A 40 -2.55 6.82 2.91
CA LEU A 40 -2.48 5.74 3.90
C LEU A 40 -1.14 4.99 3.82
N VAL A 41 -0.67 4.66 2.62
CA VAL A 41 0.64 4.01 2.43
C VAL A 41 1.77 4.89 2.95
N GLN A 42 1.74 6.20 2.68
CA GLN A 42 2.69 7.18 3.20
C GLN A 42 2.81 7.10 4.73
N GLU A 43 1.68 7.14 5.45
CA GLU A 43 1.71 7.11 6.92
C GLU A 43 2.17 5.75 7.45
N ILE A 44 1.85 4.64 6.77
CA ILE A 44 2.35 3.30 7.13
C ILE A 44 3.87 3.21 6.97
N VAL A 45 4.41 3.60 5.81
CA VAL A 45 5.86 3.57 5.54
C VAL A 45 6.62 4.43 6.55
N LYS A 46 6.09 5.61 6.85
CA LYS A 46 6.63 6.50 7.89
C LYS A 46 6.60 5.86 9.27
N LYS A 47 5.51 5.17 9.65
CA LYS A 47 5.40 4.46 10.93
C LYS A 47 6.32 3.25 11.04
N LEU A 48 6.66 2.62 9.91
CA LEU A 48 7.70 1.59 9.83
C LEU A 48 9.13 2.17 9.96
N GLY A 49 9.29 3.50 10.05
CA GLY A 49 10.59 4.16 10.21
C GLY A 49 11.39 4.27 8.91
N ILE A 50 10.75 4.10 7.76
CA ILE A 50 11.37 4.20 6.44
C ILE A 50 11.32 5.67 5.99
N SER A 51 12.44 6.20 5.51
CA SER A 51 12.60 7.62 5.14
C SER A 51 12.34 7.93 3.66
N ASP A 52 11.87 6.96 2.90
CA ASP A 52 11.65 7.10 1.46
C ASP A 52 10.44 8.00 1.15
N ASP A 53 10.51 8.73 0.04
CA ASP A 53 9.40 9.56 -0.43
C ASP A 53 8.36 8.69 -1.15
N VAL A 54 7.23 8.46 -0.48
CA VAL A 54 6.16 7.60 -1.00
C VAL A 54 5.28 8.40 -1.94
N THR A 55 5.33 8.04 -3.21
CA THR A 55 4.50 8.57 -4.28
C THR A 55 3.63 7.48 -4.90
N SER A 56 2.53 7.87 -5.55
CA SER A 56 1.67 6.91 -6.23
C SER A 56 2.42 6.26 -7.40
N PRO A 57 2.41 4.93 -7.55
CA PRO A 57 2.99 4.23 -8.69
C PRO A 57 2.25 4.47 -10.02
N THR A 58 1.49 5.55 -10.22
CA THR A 58 0.60 5.71 -11.38
C THR A 58 1.27 5.51 -12.75
N PHE A 59 2.58 5.80 -12.86
CA PHE A 59 3.39 5.61 -14.08
C PHE A 59 4.39 4.44 -13.99
N SER A 60 4.50 3.80 -12.84
CA SER A 60 5.43 2.71 -12.55
C SER A 60 4.65 1.55 -11.94
N LEU A 61 4.66 0.37 -12.54
CA LEU A 61 3.86 -0.76 -12.05
C LEU A 61 4.04 -1.09 -10.55
N GLN A 62 5.23 -0.80 -10.01
CA GLN A 62 5.60 -1.01 -8.62
C GLN A 62 6.55 0.09 -8.15
N GLN A 63 6.42 0.47 -6.89
CA GLN A 63 7.42 1.19 -6.10
C GLN A 63 7.82 0.35 -4.89
N CYS A 64 9.09 0.42 -4.50
CA CYS A 64 9.60 -0.25 -3.30
C CYS A 64 10.07 0.80 -2.31
N TYR A 65 9.75 0.61 -1.02
CA TYR A 65 10.23 1.45 0.07
C TYR A 65 10.94 0.59 1.11
N GLY A 66 12.17 0.97 1.44
CA GLY A 66 13.08 0.10 2.19
C GLY A 66 13.23 -1.27 1.53
N GLU A 67 13.31 -2.32 2.35
CA GLU A 67 13.50 -3.70 1.87
C GLU A 67 12.21 -4.54 1.85
N ARG A 68 11.12 -4.03 2.44
CA ARG A 68 9.95 -4.84 2.79
C ARG A 68 8.60 -4.18 2.52
N VAL A 69 8.56 -3.05 1.81
CA VAL A 69 7.29 -2.45 1.39
C VAL A 69 7.25 -2.36 -0.12
N TYR A 70 6.21 -2.94 -0.69
CA TYR A 70 5.95 -2.99 -2.12
C TYR A 70 4.60 -2.34 -2.39
N HIS A 71 4.57 -1.39 -3.30
CA HIS A 71 3.40 -0.56 -3.58
C HIS A 71 3.07 -0.63 -5.06
N TYR A 72 1.87 -1.09 -5.38
CA TYR A 72 1.39 -1.33 -6.73
C TYR A 72 0.16 -0.47 -7.01
N ASP A 73 0.09 0.08 -8.21
CA ASP A 73 -1.09 0.80 -8.69
C ASP A 73 -1.69 0.05 -9.87
N MET A 74 -2.88 -0.53 -9.66
CA MET A 74 -3.59 -1.30 -10.69
C MET A 74 -4.59 -0.45 -11.48
N TYR A 75 -4.74 0.84 -11.17
CA TYR A 75 -5.77 1.70 -11.76
C TYR A 75 -5.68 1.77 -13.29
N ASN A 76 -4.47 1.90 -13.83
CA ASN A 76 -4.27 2.09 -15.29
C ASN A 76 -4.18 0.78 -16.09
N HIS A 77 -3.71 -0.29 -15.47
CA HIS A 77 -3.27 -1.49 -16.19
C HIS A 77 -4.11 -2.74 -15.92
N GLY A 78 -4.86 -2.77 -14.82
CA GLY A 78 -5.72 -3.89 -14.46
C GLY A 78 -4.98 -5.19 -14.14
N LEU A 79 -5.76 -6.23 -13.80
CA LEU A 79 -5.24 -7.51 -13.32
C LEU A 79 -4.52 -8.34 -14.40
N GLU A 80 -5.03 -8.35 -15.63
CA GLU A 80 -4.41 -9.14 -16.70
C GLU A 80 -3.00 -8.66 -17.03
N HIS A 81 -2.78 -7.34 -17.09
CA HIS A 81 -1.46 -6.78 -17.31
C HIS A 81 -0.52 -7.12 -16.16
N PHE A 82 -0.98 -6.97 -14.92
CA PHE A 82 -0.21 -7.31 -13.72
C PHE A 82 0.26 -8.78 -13.76
N LEU A 83 -0.63 -9.71 -14.08
CA LEU A 83 -0.28 -11.13 -14.22
C LEU A 83 0.70 -11.38 -15.38
N SER A 84 0.52 -10.70 -16.51
CA SER A 84 1.40 -10.85 -17.69
C SER A 84 2.85 -10.41 -17.44
N LEU A 85 3.06 -9.56 -16.43
CA LEU A 85 4.38 -9.06 -16.04
C LEU A 85 5.07 -9.93 -14.99
N GLY A 86 4.49 -11.08 -14.63
CA GLY A 86 5.09 -12.00 -13.66
C GLY A 86 4.98 -11.54 -12.20
N MET A 87 4.12 -10.56 -11.93
CA MET A 87 4.00 -9.92 -10.61
C MET A 87 3.46 -10.83 -9.50
N LEU A 88 2.99 -12.02 -9.85
CA LEU A 88 2.61 -13.03 -8.86
C LEU A 88 3.82 -13.43 -8.00
N GLU A 89 5.00 -13.53 -8.61
CA GLU A 89 6.27 -13.84 -7.91
C GLU A 89 6.69 -12.71 -6.97
N GLU A 90 6.36 -11.46 -7.32
CA GLU A 90 6.62 -10.32 -6.44
C GLU A 90 5.77 -10.37 -5.17
N LEU A 91 4.50 -10.80 -5.26
CA LEU A 91 3.60 -10.94 -4.11
C LEU A 91 3.99 -12.10 -3.16
N GLU A 92 4.88 -12.99 -3.59
CA GLU A 92 5.43 -14.07 -2.75
C GLU A 92 6.59 -13.61 -1.86
N LYS A 93 7.12 -12.40 -2.07
CA LYS A 93 8.19 -11.86 -1.23
C LYS A 93 7.68 -11.57 0.19
N ASP A 94 8.57 -11.68 1.17
CA ASP A 94 8.25 -11.29 2.55
C ASP A 94 8.21 -9.76 2.67
N GLY A 95 7.03 -9.22 3.00
CA GLY A 95 6.86 -7.79 3.22
C GLY A 95 5.41 -7.35 3.23
N TYR A 96 5.20 -6.04 3.26
CA TYR A 96 3.90 -5.42 3.08
C TYR A 96 3.68 -5.11 1.59
N HIS A 97 2.65 -5.69 1.01
CA HIS A 97 2.27 -5.45 -0.38
C HIS A 97 0.99 -4.63 -0.41
N PHE A 98 1.07 -3.35 -0.76
CA PHE A 98 -0.08 -2.46 -0.92
C PHE A 98 -0.49 -2.42 -2.39
N VAL A 99 -1.70 -2.87 -2.69
CA VAL A 99 -2.24 -2.89 -4.05
C VAL A 99 -3.39 -1.90 -4.13
N GLU A 100 -3.17 -0.76 -4.78
CA GLU A 100 -4.20 0.24 -5.03
C GLU A 100 -5.13 -0.17 -6.18
N TRP A 101 -6.44 -0.05 -5.94
CA TRP A 101 -7.53 -0.26 -6.91
C TRP A 101 -8.51 0.91 -6.90
#